data_AF-S8CQF1-F1
#
_entry.id   AF-S8CQF1-F1
#
_cell.length_a   1.000
_cell.length_b   1.000
_cell.length_c   1.000
_cell.angle_alpha   90.00
_cell.angle_beta   90.00
_cell.angle_gamma   90.00
#
_symmetry.space_group_name_H-M   'P 1'
#
loop_
_entity.id
_entity.type
_entity.pdbx_description
1 polymer ?
#
loop_
_entity_poly.entity_id
_entity_poly.type
_entity_poly.pdbx_seq_one_letter_code
_entity_poly.pdbx_strand_id
1 'polypeptide(L)'
;KIKMVIELLEGVHFVASLEALSLGANAGIHPWIIYDIISNAAGSSWVFKNYVPHLLRSDQRGCNLLAALDKNLGIVLEMVKYVVFPLPLVTVAHQQIVSGCSHWLVDKKNATLFKLWEKLSGVNIMDMAHEKTYSPAELATQLSPKFKNINRIGFIGLGAMGMGMATHLVKSNFNVTGYDIYKPALSRFENEGGIVGNSPAEVSK
;
A
#
# COMPACT_ATOMS: atom_id res chain seq x y z
N LYS A 1 -17.08 5.20 -21.44
CA LYS A 1 -17.08 6.22 -20.36
C LYS A 1 -16.46 5.66 -19.07
N ILE A 2 -17.07 4.69 -18.38
CA ILE A 2 -16.50 4.11 -17.13
C ILE A 2 -15.09 3.52 -17.36
N LYS A 3 -14.89 2.78 -18.45
CA LYS A 3 -13.58 2.21 -18.81
C LYS A 3 -12.45 3.25 -18.82
N MET A 4 -12.70 4.46 -19.30
CA MET A 4 -11.69 5.52 -19.33
C MET A 4 -11.30 6.00 -17.93
N VAL A 5 -12.25 6.02 -16.99
CA VAL A 5 -11.96 6.36 -15.59
C VAL A 5 -11.09 5.28 -14.94
N ILE A 6 -11.34 4.01 -15.28
CA ILE A 6 -10.52 2.89 -14.82
C ILE A 6 -9.10 2.99 -15.41
N GLU A 7 -8.97 3.13 -16.73
CA GLU A 7 -7.68 3.27 -17.43
C GLU A 7 -6.88 4.48 -16.91
N LEU A 8 -7.56 5.59 -16.62
CA LEU A 8 -7.00 6.75 -15.96
C LEU A 8 -6.40 6.41 -14.59
N LEU A 9 -7.19 5.76 -13.71
CA LEU A 9 -6.75 5.39 -12.37
C LEU A 9 -5.63 4.36 -12.42
N GLU A 10 -5.66 3.43 -13.38
CA GLU A 10 -4.63 2.42 -13.56
C GLU A 10 -3.26 3.05 -13.82
N GLY A 11 -3.19 4.00 -14.76
CA GLY A 11 -1.95 4.70 -15.08
C GLY A 11 -1.39 5.50 -13.91
N VAL A 12 -2.25 6.26 -13.21
CA VAL A 12 -1.84 7.06 -12.05
C VAL A 12 -1.37 6.16 -10.90
N HIS A 13 -2.13 5.10 -10.57
CA HIS A 13 -1.75 4.17 -9.51
C HIS A 13 -0.46 3.43 -9.85
N PHE A 14 -0.21 3.10 -11.11
CA PHE A 14 1.01 2.41 -11.51
C PHE A 14 2.25 3.28 -11.24
N VAL A 15 2.20 4.53 -11.69
CA VAL A 15 3.27 5.51 -11.42
C VAL A 15 3.45 5.75 -9.93
N ALA A 16 2.37 5.98 -9.19
CA ALA A 16 2.43 6.18 -7.74
C ALA A 16 3.00 4.96 -7.00
N SER A 17 2.74 3.75 -7.50
CA SER A 17 3.31 2.51 -6.94
C SER A 17 4.82 2.47 -7.06
N LEU A 18 5.35 2.91 -8.21
CA LEU A 18 6.79 3.00 -8.44
C LEU A 18 7.44 4.04 -7.54
N GLU A 19 6.84 5.23 -7.46
CA GLU A 19 7.30 6.30 -6.56
C GLU A 19 7.37 5.82 -5.10
N ALA A 20 6.33 5.15 -4.62
CA ALA A 20 6.28 4.63 -3.26
C ALA A 20 7.37 3.57 -3.00
N LEU A 21 7.58 2.65 -3.95
CA LEU A 21 8.64 1.64 -3.86
C LEU A 21 10.03 2.27 -3.88
N SER A 22 10.29 3.18 -4.82
CA SER A 22 11.58 3.87 -4.94
C SER A 22 11.90 4.69 -3.70
N LEU A 23 10.94 5.44 -3.16
CA LEU A 23 11.13 6.21 -1.94
C LEU A 23 11.41 5.31 -0.73
N GLY A 24 10.61 4.25 -0.55
CA GLY A 24 10.80 3.34 0.58
C GLY A 24 12.13 2.57 0.48
N ALA A 25 12.52 2.13 -0.72
CA ALA A 25 13.81 1.49 -0.95
C ALA A 25 14.97 2.47 -0.69
N ASN A 26 14.85 3.73 -1.13
CA ASN A 26 15.81 4.79 -0.82
C ASN A 26 15.93 5.06 0.69
N ALA A 27 14.84 4.86 1.44
CA ALA A 27 14.83 4.94 2.90
C ALA A 27 15.37 3.67 3.58
N GLY A 28 15.88 2.69 2.83
CA GLY A 28 16.43 1.44 3.35
C GLY A 28 15.39 0.37 3.71
N ILE A 29 14.14 0.54 3.28
CA ILE A 29 13.08 -0.45 3.53
C ILE A 29 13.10 -1.49 2.40
N HIS A 30 13.10 -2.76 2.77
CA HIS A 30 13.08 -3.86 1.80
C HIS A 30 11.81 -3.79 0.91
N PRO A 31 11.93 -3.93 -0.43
CA PRO A 31 10.79 -3.79 -1.34
C PRO A 31 9.59 -4.71 -1.06
N TRP A 32 9.83 -5.98 -0.67
CA TRP A 32 8.78 -6.91 -0.27
C TRP A 32 8.04 -6.50 1.01
N ILE A 33 8.69 -5.78 1.93
CA ILE A 33 8.05 -5.24 3.14
C ILE A 33 7.14 -4.08 2.77
N ILE A 34 7.61 -3.17 1.91
CA ILE A 34 6.79 -2.09 1.36
C ILE A 34 5.56 -2.69 0.67
N TYR A 35 5.76 -3.73 -0.15
CA TYR A 35 4.69 -4.43 -0.82
C TYR A 35 3.66 -5.00 0.16
N ASP A 36 4.10 -5.71 1.20
CA ASP A 36 3.21 -6.33 2.18
C ASP A 36 2.40 -5.29 2.96
N ILE A 37 3.06 -4.23 3.46
CA ILE A 37 2.39 -3.16 4.21
C ILE A 37 1.36 -2.44 3.34
N ILE A 38 1.75 -2.00 2.14
CA ILE A 38 0.85 -1.25 1.25
C ILE A 38 -0.27 -2.13 0.71
N SER A 39 -0.02 -3.43 0.50
CA SER A 39 -1.06 -4.38 0.06
C SER A 39 -2.17 -4.57 1.10
N ASN A 40 -1.86 -4.38 2.38
CA ASN A 40 -2.82 -4.53 3.47
C ASN A 40 -3.32 -3.17 4.03
N ALA A 41 -2.80 -2.05 3.54
CA ALA A 41 -3.22 -0.72 3.94
C ALA A 41 -4.47 -0.22 3.19
N ALA A 42 -5.16 0.76 3.76
CA ALA A 42 -6.31 1.42 3.13
C ALA A 42 -5.97 2.12 1.81
N GLY A 43 -4.71 2.53 1.61
CA GLY A 43 -4.21 3.15 0.38
C GLY A 43 -3.82 2.16 -0.72
N SER A 44 -4.14 0.88 -0.57
CA SER A 44 -3.80 -0.14 -1.57
C SER A 44 -4.59 0.04 -2.88
N SER A 45 -4.05 -0.48 -3.98
CA SER A 45 -4.75 -0.54 -5.26
C SER A 45 -4.60 -1.93 -5.90
N TRP A 46 -5.56 -2.29 -6.75
CA TRP A 46 -5.46 -3.51 -7.55
C TRP A 46 -4.18 -3.50 -8.42
N VAL A 47 -3.85 -2.35 -8.99
CA VAL A 47 -2.62 -2.13 -9.75
C VAL A 47 -1.36 -2.45 -8.94
N PHE A 48 -1.29 -1.96 -7.70
CA PHE A 48 -0.16 -2.22 -6.81
C PHE A 48 -0.03 -3.73 -6.53
N LYS A 49 -1.12 -4.38 -6.11
CA LYS A 49 -1.12 -5.82 -5.77
C LYS A 49 -0.75 -6.72 -6.94
N ASN A 50 -1.20 -6.38 -8.15
CA ASN A 50 -0.99 -7.24 -9.31
C ASN A 50 0.33 -6.97 -9.99
N TYR A 51 0.75 -5.72 -10.19
CA TYR A 51 1.94 -5.43 -10.99
C TYR A 51 3.23 -5.39 -10.20
N VAL A 52 3.23 -4.92 -8.94
CA VAL A 52 4.46 -4.81 -8.14
C VAL A 52 5.17 -6.17 -7.95
N PRO A 53 4.48 -7.28 -7.63
CA PRO A 53 5.17 -8.57 -7.50
C PRO A 53 5.83 -9.05 -8.79
N HIS A 54 5.24 -8.74 -9.95
CA HIS A 54 5.85 -9.09 -11.24
C HIS A 54 7.08 -8.24 -11.53
N LEU A 55 7.06 -6.96 -11.13
CA LEU A 55 8.21 -6.07 -11.23
C LEU A 55 9.36 -6.56 -10.35
N LEU A 56 9.11 -6.80 -9.06
CA LEU A 56 10.15 -7.23 -8.10
C LEU A 56 10.74 -8.60 -8.40
N ARG A 57 10.03 -9.47 -9.16
CA ARG A 57 10.52 -10.80 -9.56
C ARG A 57 11.23 -10.82 -10.91
N SER A 58 11.33 -9.70 -11.63
CA SER A 58 11.83 -9.64 -13.01
C SER A 58 11.04 -10.49 -14.02
N ASP A 59 9.70 -10.59 -13.88
CA ASP A 59 8.89 -11.33 -14.86
C ASP A 59 8.72 -10.51 -16.17
N GLN A 60 8.88 -11.16 -17.34
CA GLN A 60 8.74 -10.53 -18.67
C GLN A 60 7.32 -9.97 -18.93
N ARG A 61 6.32 -10.32 -18.10
CA ARG A 61 4.97 -9.76 -18.18
C ARG A 61 4.91 -8.24 -17.96
N GLY A 62 5.91 -7.64 -17.31
CA GLY A 62 5.99 -6.18 -17.15
C GLY A 62 6.12 -5.41 -18.48
N CYS A 63 6.64 -6.06 -19.52
CA CYS A 63 6.94 -5.41 -20.81
C CYS A 63 5.67 -5.06 -21.62
N ASN A 64 4.64 -5.92 -21.57
CA ASN A 64 3.37 -5.65 -22.26
C ASN A 64 2.52 -4.58 -21.55
N LEU A 65 2.79 -4.35 -20.26
CA LEU A 65 2.02 -3.44 -19.43
C LEU A 65 2.28 -1.97 -19.80
N LEU A 66 3.54 -1.55 -19.93
CA LEU A 66 3.89 -0.15 -20.21
C LEU A 66 3.33 0.32 -21.55
N ALA A 67 3.46 -0.49 -22.60
CA ALA A 67 2.90 -0.19 -23.91
C ALA A 67 1.36 -0.12 -23.88
N ALA A 68 0.71 -0.99 -23.08
CA ALA A 68 -0.74 -0.93 -22.90
C ALA A 68 -1.17 0.33 -22.15
N LEU A 69 -0.45 0.70 -21.08
CA LEU A 69 -0.72 1.92 -20.31
C LEU A 69 -0.52 3.18 -21.15
N ASP A 70 0.58 3.27 -21.91
CA ASP A 70 0.85 4.37 -22.85
C ASP A 70 -0.30 4.57 -23.84
N LYS A 71 -0.68 3.48 -24.53
CA LYS A 71 -1.80 3.49 -25.48
C LYS A 71 -3.11 3.94 -24.82
N ASN A 72 -3.45 3.36 -23.66
CA ASN A 72 -4.72 3.64 -23.01
C ASN A 72 -4.78 5.08 -22.49
N LEU A 73 -3.70 5.58 -21.87
CA LEU A 73 -3.63 6.95 -21.38
C LEU A 73 -3.63 7.97 -22.53
N GLY A 74 -3.00 7.65 -23.67
CA GLY A 74 -3.09 8.45 -24.89
C GLY A 74 -4.54 8.63 -25.36
N ILE A 75 -5.32 7.54 -25.39
CA ILE A 75 -6.75 7.59 -25.73
C ILE A 75 -7.52 8.45 -24.71
N VAL A 76 -7.25 8.29 -23.41
CA VAL A 76 -7.90 9.09 -22.37
C VAL A 76 -7.63 10.59 -22.57
N LEU A 77 -6.35 10.96 -22.78
CA LEU A 77 -5.93 12.35 -22.98
C LEU A 77 -6.47 12.97 -24.26
N GLU A 78 -6.66 12.19 -25.32
CA GLU A 78 -7.32 12.65 -26.54
C GLU A 78 -8.80 12.91 -26.30
N MET A 79 -9.48 11.96 -25.65
CA MET A 79 -10.91 12.03 -25.43
C MET A 79 -11.35 13.18 -24.53
N VAL A 80 -10.54 13.57 -23.52
CA VAL A 80 -10.89 14.70 -22.64
C VAL A 80 -10.88 16.05 -23.36
N LYS A 81 -10.21 16.16 -24.52
CA LYS A 81 -10.25 17.38 -25.34
C LYS A 81 -11.65 17.71 -25.84
N TYR A 82 -12.48 16.68 -26.10
CA TYR A 82 -13.88 16.86 -26.51
C TYR A 82 -14.80 17.31 -25.37
N VAL A 83 -14.38 17.14 -24.12
CA VAL A 83 -15.16 17.50 -22.91
C VAL A 83 -14.56 18.71 -22.20
N VAL A 84 -13.39 19.20 -22.64
CA VAL A 84 -12.66 20.34 -22.06
C VAL A 84 -12.46 20.16 -20.54
N PHE A 85 -11.85 19.03 -20.15
CA PHE A 85 -11.60 18.68 -18.75
C PHE A 85 -10.09 18.49 -18.46
N PRO A 86 -9.54 19.11 -17.40
CA PRO A 86 -8.11 18.98 -17.08
C PRO A 86 -7.80 17.65 -16.37
N LEU A 87 -6.74 16.96 -16.82
CA LEU A 87 -6.24 15.72 -16.21
C LEU A 87 -4.78 15.84 -15.71
N PRO A 88 -4.49 16.71 -14.72
CA PRO A 88 -3.12 17.04 -14.33
C PRO A 88 -2.29 15.81 -13.90
N LEU A 89 -2.86 14.93 -13.07
CA LEU A 89 -2.15 13.71 -12.61
C LEU A 89 -1.86 12.74 -13.75
N VAL A 90 -2.82 12.58 -14.66
CA VAL A 90 -2.70 11.66 -15.80
C VAL A 90 -1.66 12.16 -16.77
N THR A 91 -1.60 13.46 -17.03
CA THR A 91 -0.60 14.05 -17.93
C THR A 91 0.81 13.79 -17.41
N VAL A 92 1.05 13.97 -16.10
CA VAL A 92 2.36 13.69 -15.49
C VAL A 92 2.67 12.20 -15.53
N ALA A 93 1.71 11.35 -15.14
CA ALA A 93 1.89 9.90 -15.15
C ALA A 93 2.18 9.38 -16.57
N HIS A 94 1.45 9.86 -17.57
CA HIS A 94 1.66 9.51 -18.98
C HIS A 94 3.04 9.94 -19.45
N GLN A 95 3.50 11.14 -19.09
CA GLN A 95 4.84 11.60 -19.47
C GLN A 95 5.95 10.71 -18.89
N GLN A 96 5.79 10.23 -17.66
CA GLN A 96 6.73 9.28 -17.07
C GLN A 96 6.69 7.92 -17.79
N ILE A 97 5.49 7.43 -18.13
CA ILE A 97 5.31 6.18 -18.88
C ILE A 97 5.96 6.28 -20.27
N VAL A 98 5.71 7.35 -21.02
CA VAL A 98 6.35 7.65 -22.31
C VAL A 98 7.88 7.67 -22.17
N SER A 99 8.39 8.29 -21.09
CA SER A 99 9.82 8.34 -20.80
C SER A 99 10.39 6.93 -20.59
N GLY A 100 9.68 6.07 -19.86
CA GLY A 100 10.01 4.64 -19.71
C GLY A 100 9.97 3.87 -21.05
N CYS A 101 8.93 4.08 -21.86
CA CYS A 101 8.78 3.47 -23.18
C CYS A 101 9.88 3.89 -24.16
N SER A 102 10.39 5.12 -24.06
CA SER A 102 11.47 5.59 -24.95
C SER A 102 12.79 4.84 -24.70
N HIS A 103 13.10 4.54 -23.44
CA HIS A 103 14.26 3.73 -23.08
C HIS A 103 14.09 2.25 -23.48
N TRP A 104 12.85 1.75 -23.59
CA TRP A 104 12.55 0.39 -24.07
C TRP A 104 12.97 0.13 -25.51
N LEU A 105 12.87 1.14 -26.38
CA LEU A 105 13.24 0.98 -27.80
C LEU A 105 14.74 0.74 -28.01
N VAL A 106 15.58 1.09 -27.02
CA VAL A 106 17.04 0.96 -27.09
C VAL A 106 17.54 -0.36 -26.48
N ASP A 107 16.89 -0.89 -25.43
CA ASP A 107 17.25 -2.18 -24.81
C ASP A 107 16.01 -3.02 -24.47
N LYS A 108 15.53 -3.77 -25.48
CA LYS A 108 14.35 -4.65 -25.43
C LYS A 108 14.41 -5.75 -24.36
N LYS A 109 15.57 -6.03 -23.76
CA LYS A 109 15.70 -7.07 -22.72
C LYS A 109 15.53 -6.52 -21.30
N ASN A 110 15.60 -5.20 -21.13
CA ASN A 110 15.91 -4.62 -19.82
C ASN A 110 15.14 -3.35 -19.46
N ALA A 111 14.55 -2.63 -20.42
CA ALA A 111 14.02 -1.30 -20.13
C ALA A 111 12.57 -1.32 -19.64
N THR A 112 12.41 -1.62 -18.35
CA THR A 112 11.20 -1.34 -17.60
C THR A 112 11.26 0.09 -17.05
N LEU A 113 10.12 0.76 -16.88
CA LEU A 113 10.01 2.05 -16.18
C LEU A 113 10.74 2.01 -14.82
N PHE A 114 10.82 0.83 -14.21
CA PHE A 114 11.61 0.55 -13.01
C PHE A 114 13.09 0.96 -13.14
N LYS A 115 13.80 0.58 -14.21
CA LYS A 115 15.22 0.96 -14.39
C LYS A 115 15.42 2.46 -14.57
N LEU A 116 14.44 3.14 -15.16
CA LEU A 116 14.45 4.60 -15.22
C LEU A 116 14.38 5.18 -13.80
N TRP A 117 13.49 4.65 -12.96
CA TRP A 117 13.36 5.05 -11.56
C TRP A 117 14.58 4.66 -10.71
N GLU A 118 15.20 3.50 -10.92
CA GLU A 118 16.47 3.13 -10.28
C GLU A 118 17.58 4.11 -10.66
N LYS A 119 17.66 4.49 -11.93
CA LYS A 119 18.63 5.48 -12.42
C LYS A 119 18.38 6.87 -11.83
N LEU A 120 17.12 7.28 -11.69
CA LEU A 120 16.75 8.59 -11.15
C LEU A 120 16.94 8.67 -9.63
N SER A 121 16.62 7.59 -8.90
CA SER A 121 16.73 7.52 -7.44
C SER A 121 18.14 7.15 -6.96
N GLY A 122 18.96 6.53 -7.81
CA GLY A 122 20.25 5.98 -7.42
C GLY A 122 20.16 4.69 -6.60
N VAL A 123 18.96 4.10 -6.48
CA VAL A 123 18.70 2.89 -5.69
C VAL A 123 18.49 1.71 -6.61
N ASN A 124 19.18 0.60 -6.34
CA ASN A 124 18.96 -0.66 -7.05
C ASN A 124 17.89 -1.47 -6.32
N ILE A 125 16.64 -1.22 -6.67
CA ILE A 125 15.47 -1.82 -6.02
C ILE A 125 15.40 -3.31 -6.32
N MET A 126 15.83 -3.73 -7.52
CA MET A 126 15.86 -5.13 -7.93
C MET A 126 16.84 -5.95 -7.10
N ASP A 127 18.06 -5.46 -6.91
CA ASP A 127 19.06 -6.13 -6.07
C ASP A 127 18.54 -6.25 -4.63
N MET A 128 18.00 -5.16 -4.08
CA MET A 128 17.37 -5.17 -2.75
C MET A 128 16.18 -6.14 -2.65
N ALA A 129 15.43 -6.36 -3.73
CA ALA A 129 14.31 -7.30 -3.73
C ALA A 129 14.76 -8.77 -3.71
N HIS A 130 16.00 -9.05 -4.13
CA HIS A 130 16.62 -10.38 -4.14
C HIS A 130 17.50 -10.66 -2.92
N GLU A 131 17.77 -9.65 -2.10
CA GLU A 131 18.41 -9.81 -0.79
C GLU A 131 17.51 -10.59 0.18
N LYS A 132 18.12 -11.12 1.25
CA LYS A 132 17.35 -11.80 2.30
C LYS A 132 16.51 -10.77 3.06
N THR A 133 15.19 -10.87 2.94
CA THR A 133 14.24 -10.24 3.85
C THR A 133 14.46 -10.69 5.29
N TYR A 134 14.28 -9.79 6.27
CA TYR A 134 14.18 -10.20 7.67
C TYR A 134 12.82 -10.87 7.93
N SER A 135 12.78 -11.87 8.81
CA SER A 135 11.52 -12.48 9.26
C SER A 135 10.94 -11.68 10.42
N PRO A 136 9.69 -11.16 10.33
CA PRO A 136 9.04 -10.51 11.46
C PRO A 136 8.98 -11.38 12.72
N ALA A 137 8.88 -12.71 12.57
CA ALA A 137 8.89 -13.65 13.69
C ALA A 137 10.28 -13.73 14.38
N GLU A 138 11.35 -13.70 13.60
CA GLU A 138 12.72 -13.67 14.14
C GLU A 138 12.99 -12.35 14.87
N LEU A 139 12.57 -11.22 14.27
CA LEU A 139 12.68 -9.91 14.90
C LEU A 139 11.84 -9.84 16.19
N ALA A 140 10.60 -10.37 16.20
CA ALA A 140 9.76 -10.42 17.39
C ALA A 140 10.41 -11.25 18.52
N THR A 141 11.10 -12.33 18.16
CA THR A 141 11.85 -13.16 19.13
C THR A 141 13.02 -12.38 19.72
N GLN A 142 13.73 -11.58 18.91
CA GLN A 142 14.83 -10.72 19.36
C GLN A 142 14.34 -9.53 20.20
N LEU A 143 13.15 -9.00 19.89
CA LEU A 143 12.56 -7.86 20.57
C LEU A 143 11.75 -8.23 21.81
N SER A 144 11.53 -9.53 22.07
CA SER A 144 10.72 -10.01 23.20
C SER A 144 11.31 -9.53 24.54
N PRO A 145 10.75 -8.47 25.15
CA PRO A 145 11.10 -8.07 26.50
C PRO A 145 10.55 -9.12 27.48
N LYS A 146 11.10 -9.17 28.70
CA LYS A 146 10.48 -9.91 29.81
C LYS A 146 9.15 -9.24 30.18
N PHE A 147 8.05 -9.63 29.53
CA PHE A 147 6.73 -9.09 29.84
C PHE A 147 6.22 -9.67 31.16
N LYS A 148 5.66 -8.81 32.02
CA LYS A 148 4.72 -9.25 33.06
C LYS A 148 3.45 -9.73 32.35
N ASN A 149 2.77 -10.75 32.88
CA ASN A 149 1.45 -11.14 32.38
C ASN A 149 0.49 -9.95 32.51
N ILE A 150 0.14 -9.33 31.37
CA ILE A 150 -0.84 -8.25 31.30
C ILE A 150 -2.19 -8.91 30.99
N ASN A 151 -3.06 -9.00 31.99
CA ASN A 151 -4.39 -9.58 31.80
C ASN A 151 -5.46 -8.54 31.43
N ARG A 152 -5.15 -7.24 31.56
CA ARG A 152 -6.11 -6.14 31.32
C ARG A 152 -5.59 -5.19 30.25
N ILE A 153 -6.45 -4.88 29.29
CA ILE A 153 -6.13 -3.98 28.17
C ILE A 153 -7.20 -2.89 28.11
N GLY A 154 -6.76 -1.64 28.11
CA GLY A 154 -7.60 -0.49 27.77
C GLY A 154 -7.53 -0.20 26.27
N PHE A 155 -8.68 -0.02 25.60
CA PHE A 155 -8.76 0.27 24.17
C PHE A 155 -9.54 1.57 23.92
N ILE A 156 -8.86 2.62 23.45
CA ILE A 156 -9.47 3.93 23.19
C ILE A 156 -9.62 4.11 21.68
N GLY A 157 -10.87 4.24 21.22
CA GLY A 157 -11.25 4.35 19.81
C GLY A 157 -11.74 3.02 19.25
N LEU A 158 -13.07 2.85 19.19
CA LEU A 158 -13.78 1.67 18.68
C LEU A 158 -14.40 1.93 17.29
N GLY A 159 -13.83 2.88 16.55
CA GLY A 159 -14.21 3.17 15.17
C GLY A 159 -13.86 2.04 14.18
N ALA A 160 -13.88 2.36 12.88
CA ALA A 160 -13.73 1.38 11.80
C ALA A 160 -12.47 0.50 11.90
N MET A 161 -11.34 1.04 12.39
CA MET A 161 -10.09 0.30 12.58
C MET A 161 -10.01 -0.38 13.96
N GLY A 162 -10.41 0.33 15.02
CA GLY A 162 -10.24 -0.13 16.40
C GLY A 162 -11.14 -1.29 16.81
N MET A 163 -12.37 -1.34 16.28
CA MET A 163 -13.34 -2.40 16.60
C MET A 163 -12.78 -3.81 16.37
N GLY A 164 -12.18 -4.04 15.19
CA GLY A 164 -11.64 -5.36 14.85
C GLY A 164 -10.52 -5.80 15.78
N MET A 165 -9.64 -4.86 16.16
CA MET A 165 -8.54 -5.13 17.09
C MET A 165 -9.04 -5.40 18.50
N ALA A 166 -9.93 -4.55 19.02
CA ALA A 166 -10.48 -4.70 20.37
C ALA A 166 -11.25 -6.03 20.51
N THR A 167 -12.09 -6.38 19.53
CA THR A 167 -12.82 -7.65 19.50
C THR A 167 -11.89 -8.85 19.37
N HIS A 168 -10.80 -8.76 18.60
CA HIS A 168 -9.82 -9.84 18.52
C HIS A 168 -9.18 -10.12 19.88
N LEU A 169 -8.79 -9.07 20.61
CA LEU A 169 -8.23 -9.20 21.96
C LEU A 169 -9.23 -9.84 22.94
N VAL A 170 -10.52 -9.48 22.87
CA VAL A 170 -11.58 -10.15 23.64
C VAL A 170 -11.64 -11.65 23.31
N LYS A 171 -11.61 -12.00 22.01
CA LYS A 171 -11.63 -13.39 21.52
C LYS A 171 -10.36 -14.18 21.88
N SER A 172 -9.25 -13.50 22.12
CA SER A 172 -8.00 -14.09 22.64
C SER A 172 -7.97 -14.17 24.19
N ASN A 173 -9.12 -14.01 24.85
CA ASN A 173 -9.30 -14.09 26.31
C ASN A 173 -8.58 -12.99 27.13
N PHE A 174 -8.28 -11.84 26.53
CA PHE A 174 -7.84 -10.67 27.30
C PHE A 174 -9.05 -9.96 27.93
N ASN A 175 -8.86 -9.37 29.12
CA ASN A 175 -9.86 -8.51 29.72
C ASN A 175 -9.77 -7.11 29.11
N VAL A 176 -10.59 -6.83 28.10
CA VAL A 176 -10.53 -5.58 27.33
C VAL A 176 -11.64 -4.62 27.77
N THR A 177 -11.25 -3.44 28.24
CA THR A 177 -12.17 -2.31 28.46
C THR A 177 -12.02 -1.30 27.33
N GLY A 178 -13.11 -0.95 26.66
CA GLY A 178 -13.13 -0.08 25.49
C GLY A 178 -13.88 1.24 25.73
N TYR A 179 -13.44 2.31 25.07
CA TYR A 179 -14.17 3.58 25.04
C TYR A 179 -14.15 4.21 23.64
N ASP A 180 -15.27 4.83 23.26
CA ASP A 180 -15.41 5.66 22.06
C ASP A 180 -16.43 6.77 22.32
N ILE A 181 -16.29 7.90 21.63
CA ILE A 181 -17.22 9.03 21.69
C ILE A 181 -18.55 8.67 21.00
N TYR A 182 -18.50 7.80 20.00
CA TYR A 182 -19.65 7.35 19.24
C TYR A 182 -20.37 6.19 19.94
N LYS A 183 -21.49 6.49 20.61
CA LYS A 183 -22.26 5.51 21.40
C LYS A 183 -22.60 4.19 20.68
N PRO A 184 -22.99 4.18 19.39
CA PRO A 184 -23.26 2.92 18.70
C PRO A 184 -22.03 1.99 18.59
N ALA A 185 -20.81 2.54 18.58
CA ALA A 185 -19.59 1.72 18.62
C ALA A 185 -19.43 1.02 19.97
N LEU A 186 -19.78 1.68 21.09
CA LEU A 186 -19.77 1.06 22.42
C LEU A 186 -20.72 -0.13 22.48
N SER A 187 -21.97 0.04 22.02
CA SER A 187 -22.95 -1.05 22.00
C SER A 187 -22.51 -2.22 21.12
N ARG A 188 -21.87 -1.93 19.97
CA ARG A 188 -21.32 -2.97 19.10
C ARG A 188 -20.17 -3.74 19.79
N PHE A 189 -19.31 -3.05 20.53
CA PHE A 189 -18.21 -3.68 21.24
C PHE A 189 -18.68 -4.52 22.43
N GLU A 190 -19.67 -4.04 23.18
CA GLU A 190 -20.33 -4.79 24.26
C GLU A 190 -20.96 -6.09 23.74
N ASN A 191 -21.62 -6.05 22.59
CA ASN A 191 -22.19 -7.24 21.94
C ASN A 191 -21.14 -8.28 21.52
N GLU A 192 -19.89 -7.87 21.27
CA GLU A 192 -18.76 -8.76 20.99
C GLU A 192 -18.07 -9.28 22.27
N GLY A 193 -18.60 -8.93 23.46
CA GLY A 193 -18.11 -9.38 24.77
C GLY A 193 -17.08 -8.45 25.43
N GLY A 194 -16.91 -7.24 24.92
CA GLY A 194 -16.01 -6.24 25.50
C GLY A 194 -16.64 -5.46 26.67
N ILE A 195 -15.84 -4.97 27.60
CA ILE A 195 -16.30 -4.10 28.70
C ILE A 195 -16.30 -2.66 28.21
N VAL A 196 -17.33 -1.87 28.51
CA VAL A 196 -17.40 -0.45 28.13
C VAL A 196 -17.02 0.44 29.31
N GLY A 197 -16.02 1.30 29.12
CA GLY A 197 -15.68 2.36 30.08
C GLY A 197 -16.49 3.64 29.84
N ASN A 198 -16.57 4.52 30.82
CA ASN A 198 -17.34 5.78 30.73
C ASN A 198 -16.49 6.97 30.25
N SER A 199 -15.16 6.84 30.26
CA SER A 199 -14.24 7.86 29.77
C SER A 199 -12.88 7.26 29.35
N PRO A 200 -12.09 7.94 28.50
CA PRO A 200 -10.73 7.48 28.16
C PRO A 200 -9.83 7.33 29.40
N ALA A 201 -10.00 8.21 30.39
CA ALA A 201 -9.23 8.22 31.63
C ALA A 201 -9.54 7.04 32.56
N GLU A 202 -10.76 6.50 32.49
CA GLU A 202 -11.14 5.28 33.19
C GLU A 202 -10.52 4.05 32.51
N VAL A 203 -10.58 4.01 31.17
CA VAL A 203 -10.06 2.90 30.36
C VAL A 203 -8.54 2.80 30.40
N SER A 204 -7.83 3.90 30.62
CA SER A 204 -6.35 3.92 30.66
C SER A 204 -5.71 3.41 31.97
N LYS A 205 -6.51 2.94 32.94
CA LYS A 205 -6.03 2.46 34.26
C LYS A 205 -5.85 0.94 34.31
#